data_AF-A0A820J5M8-F1
#
_entry.id   AF-A0A820J5M8-F1
#
_cell.length_a   1.000
_cell.length_b   1.000
_cell.length_c   1.000
_cell.angle_alpha   90.00
_cell.angle_beta   90.00
_cell.angle_gamma   90.00
#
_symmetry.space_group_name_H-M   'P 1'
#
loop_
_entity.id
_entity.type
_entity.pdbx_description
1 polymer ?
#
loop_
_entity_poly.entity_id
_entity_poly.type
_entity_poly.pdbx_seq_one_letter_code
_entity_poly.pdbx_strand_id
1 'polypeptide(L)'
;TSTTSTVTTTTSTATVSTSATSTTATTTTSTATTSTSATSTTTTATTTTSTATTSTSATLTTSTSTSTTSTATTSTSATSTTSTATTTTSTATTSTSATSTTSTATTTTSTATTSTSATLTTST
;
A
#
# COMPACT_ATOMS: atom_id res chain seq x y z
N THR A 1 24.65 -23.36 -6.37
CA THR A 1 23.61 -22.31 -6.51
C THR A 1 22.36 -22.82 -5.83
N SER A 2 22.12 -22.42 -4.58
CA SER A 2 20.90 -22.78 -3.86
C SER A 2 19.89 -21.66 -4.04
N THR A 3 18.98 -21.80 -5.01
CA THR A 3 17.82 -20.92 -5.13
C THR A 3 16.80 -21.36 -4.09
N THR A 4 16.88 -20.81 -2.88
CA THR A 4 15.77 -20.88 -1.93
C THR A 4 14.69 -19.91 -2.41
N SER A 5 13.79 -20.38 -3.27
CA SER A 5 12.52 -19.70 -3.53
C SER A 5 11.58 -20.01 -2.39
N THR A 6 11.65 -19.23 -1.31
CA THR A 6 10.51 -19.10 -0.40
C THR A 6 9.47 -18.23 -1.10
N VAL A 7 8.58 -18.87 -1.85
CA VAL A 7 7.33 -18.23 -2.28
C VAL A 7 6.41 -18.19 -1.06
N THR A 8 6.60 -17.18 -0.24
CA THR A 8 5.68 -16.83 0.84
C THR A 8 4.68 -15.84 0.29
N THR A 9 3.44 -16.29 0.09
CA THR A 9 2.28 -15.40 -0.12
C THR A 9 1.66 -15.13 1.24
N THR A 10 1.60 -13.86 1.63
CA THR A 10 0.95 -13.43 2.88
C THR A 10 -0.37 -12.77 2.54
N THR A 11 -1.48 -13.44 2.85
CA THR A 11 -2.83 -12.89 2.67
C THR A 11 -3.47 -12.74 4.05
N SER A 12 -3.75 -11.51 4.44
CA SER A 12 -4.52 -11.19 5.65
C SER A 12 -5.86 -10.60 5.26
N THR A 13 -6.93 -11.31 5.57
CA THR A 13 -8.32 -10.87 5.39
C THR A 13 -8.99 -10.81 6.74
N ALA A 14 -9.47 -9.64 7.17
CA ALA A 14 -10.20 -9.52 8.41
C ALA A 14 -11.39 -8.57 8.28
N THR A 15 -12.46 -8.84 9.02
CA THR A 15 -13.59 -7.91 9.12
C THR A 15 -13.17 -6.60 9.79
N VAL A 16 -12.22 -6.72 10.74
CA VAL A 16 -11.49 -5.65 11.40
C VAL A 16 -10.01 -6.04 11.47
N SER A 17 -9.15 -5.31 10.77
CA SER A 17 -7.70 -5.53 10.77
C SER A 17 -6.97 -4.35 11.39
N THR A 18 -5.89 -4.63 12.14
CA THR A 18 -5.06 -3.60 12.77
C THR A 18 -3.66 -3.48 12.15
N SER A 19 -3.06 -4.56 11.63
CA SER A 19 -1.78 -4.52 10.88
C SER A 19 -1.38 -5.90 10.33
N ALA A 20 -0.68 -5.95 9.19
CA ALA A 20 0.09 -7.11 8.73
C ALA A 20 1.56 -6.72 8.47
N THR A 21 2.49 -7.54 8.96
CA THR A 21 3.94 -7.34 8.79
C THR A 21 4.57 -8.60 8.20
N SER A 22 5.28 -8.48 7.08
CA SER A 22 5.98 -9.60 6.43
C SER A 22 7.39 -9.18 6.01
N THR A 23 8.41 -9.99 6.29
CA THR A 23 9.83 -9.61 6.06
C THR A 23 10.38 -10.08 4.72
N THR A 24 9.77 -11.08 4.07
CA THR A 24 10.13 -11.55 2.72
C THR A 24 8.95 -12.31 2.13
N ALA A 25 8.24 -11.71 1.19
CA ALA A 25 7.10 -12.32 0.52
C ALA A 25 7.16 -11.99 -0.96
N THR A 26 6.80 -12.94 -1.83
CA THR A 26 6.67 -12.63 -3.26
C THR A 26 5.48 -11.68 -3.47
N THR A 27 4.43 -11.86 -2.66
CA THR A 27 3.22 -11.04 -2.65
C THR A 27 2.67 -10.88 -1.23
N THR A 28 2.32 -9.64 -0.85
CA THR A 28 1.60 -9.35 0.39
C THR A 28 0.29 -8.63 0.09
N THR A 29 -0.81 -9.17 0.60
CA THR A 29 -2.15 -8.60 0.46
C THR A 29 -2.82 -8.46 1.83
N SER A 30 -3.22 -7.24 2.17
CA SER A 30 -4.02 -6.95 3.37
C SER A 30 -5.36 -6.36 2.96
N THR A 31 -6.46 -7.03 3.33
CA THR A 31 -7.82 -6.60 3.00
C THR A 31 -8.66 -6.52 4.27
N ALA A 32 -9.35 -5.38 4.47
CA ALA A 32 -10.29 -5.21 5.57
C ALA A 32 -11.59 -4.54 5.15
N THR A 33 -12.73 -4.97 5.72
CA THR A 33 -14.02 -4.32 5.43
C THR A 33 -14.23 -3.04 6.25
N THR A 34 -13.93 -3.08 7.55
CA THR A 34 -13.97 -1.90 8.42
C THR A 34 -12.69 -1.87 9.24
N SER A 35 -11.87 -0.82 9.09
CA SER A 35 -10.59 -0.75 9.81
C SER A 35 -10.26 0.66 10.25
N THR A 36 -9.95 0.85 11.53
CA THR A 36 -9.34 2.10 11.99
C THR A 36 -7.99 2.34 11.29
N SER A 37 -7.22 1.27 11.01
CA SER A 37 -5.99 1.35 10.23
C SER A 37 -5.69 0.04 9.48
N ALA A 38 -5.71 0.08 8.15
CA ALA A 38 -5.29 -1.03 7.31
C ALA A 38 -3.82 -0.81 6.92
N THR A 39 -2.91 -1.44 7.67
CA THR A 39 -1.46 -1.29 7.46
C THR A 39 -0.86 -2.57 6.89
N SER A 40 -0.12 -2.42 5.79
CA SER A 40 0.69 -3.49 5.21
C SER A 40 2.15 -3.03 5.09
N THR A 41 3.05 -3.73 5.79
CA THR A 41 4.48 -3.41 5.79
C THR A 41 5.29 -4.59 5.25
N THR A 42 6.14 -4.34 4.27
CA THR A 42 7.04 -5.38 3.72
C THR A 42 8.40 -4.85 3.32
N THR A 43 9.47 -5.59 3.65
CA THR A 43 10.85 -5.23 3.26
C THR A 43 11.10 -5.46 1.77
N THR A 44 10.83 -6.67 1.28
CA THR A 44 11.02 -7.04 -0.13
C THR A 44 9.82 -7.81 -0.63
N ALA A 45 9.17 -7.30 -1.67
CA ALA A 45 8.10 -8.02 -2.36
C ALA A 45 7.96 -7.60 -3.82
N THR A 46 7.58 -8.52 -4.70
CA THR A 46 7.24 -8.17 -6.09
C THR A 46 6.01 -7.26 -6.13
N THR A 47 5.01 -7.57 -5.29
CA THR A 47 3.73 -6.86 -5.23
C THR A 47 3.24 -6.74 -3.81
N THR A 48 2.78 -5.54 -3.44
CA THR A 48 2.19 -5.27 -2.12
C THR A 48 0.90 -4.48 -2.26
N THR A 49 -0.17 -4.97 -1.67
CA THR A 49 -1.51 -4.38 -1.74
C THR A 49 -2.10 -4.21 -0.35
N SER A 50 -2.58 -2.99 -0.04
CA SER A 50 -3.41 -2.71 1.14
C SER A 50 -4.75 -2.14 0.68
N THR A 51 -5.84 -2.82 1.04
CA THR A 51 -7.21 -2.44 0.63
C THR A 51 -8.14 -2.38 1.82
N ALA A 52 -8.90 -1.28 1.95
CA ALA A 52 -9.99 -1.18 2.92
C ALA A 52 -11.26 -0.54 2.34
N THR A 53 -12.45 -1.08 2.62
CA THR A 53 -13.70 -0.43 2.17
C THR A 53 -14.05 0.80 3.01
N THR A 54 -13.95 0.70 4.34
CA THR A 54 -14.12 1.84 5.25
C THR A 54 -12.91 1.93 6.15
N SER A 55 -12.15 3.01 6.07
CA SER A 55 -10.99 3.22 6.93
C SER A 55 -10.85 4.64 7.48
N THR A 56 -10.14 4.80 8.59
CA THR A 56 -9.58 6.10 8.95
C THR A 56 -8.24 6.31 8.23
N SER A 57 -7.44 5.24 8.07
CA SER A 57 -6.18 5.28 7.34
C SER A 57 -5.84 3.93 6.69
N ALA A 58 -5.62 3.93 5.37
CA ALA A 58 -4.98 2.83 4.67
C ALA A 58 -3.53 3.19 4.38
N THR A 59 -2.58 2.45 4.96
CA THR A 59 -1.14 2.72 4.83
C THR A 59 -0.41 1.51 4.25
N LEU A 60 0.37 1.76 3.21
CA LEU A 60 1.28 0.80 2.63
C LEU A 60 2.71 1.32 2.78
N THR A 61 3.60 0.51 3.33
CA THR A 61 5.02 0.86 3.45
C THR A 61 5.89 -0.28 2.93
N THR A 62 6.71 0.01 1.93
CA THR A 62 7.66 -0.98 1.39
C THR A 62 9.05 -0.42 1.16
N SER A 63 10.08 -1.25 1.35
CA SER A 63 11.46 -0.85 1.05
C SER A 63 11.79 -1.10 -0.43
N THR A 64 11.47 -2.29 -0.94
CA THR A 64 11.71 -2.64 -2.34
C THR A 64 10.53 -3.40 -2.92
N SER A 65 9.96 -2.88 -4.01
CA SER A 65 8.88 -3.58 -4.70
C SER A 65 8.77 -3.25 -6.18
N THR A 66 8.22 -4.15 -7.01
CA THR A 66 7.89 -3.80 -8.39
C THR A 66 6.62 -2.93 -8.43
N SER A 67 5.65 -3.24 -7.57
CA SER A 67 4.38 -2.54 -7.53
C SER A 67 3.76 -2.46 -6.14
N THR A 68 3.31 -1.25 -5.79
CA THR A 68 2.72 -0.95 -4.49
C THR A 68 1.39 -0.23 -4.69
N THR A 69 0.34 -0.78 -4.09
CA THR A 69 -1.03 -0.24 -4.22
C THR A 69 -1.70 -0.10 -2.86
N SER A 70 -2.00 1.13 -2.47
CA SER A 70 -2.84 1.45 -1.30
C SER A 70 -4.19 1.95 -1.81
N THR A 71 -5.28 1.27 -1.47
CA THR A 71 -6.63 1.63 -1.92
C THR A 71 -7.61 1.69 -0.75
N ALA A 72 -8.40 2.76 -0.68
CA ALA A 72 -9.54 2.81 0.21
C ALA A 72 -10.80 3.39 -0.44
N THR A 73 -11.96 2.77 -0.20
CA THR A 73 -13.23 3.27 -0.80
C THR A 73 -13.72 4.52 -0.07
N THR A 74 -13.71 4.48 1.26
CA THR A 74 -13.99 5.63 2.13
C THR A 74 -12.85 5.73 3.15
N SER A 75 -12.05 6.81 3.09
CA SER A 75 -10.94 6.98 4.04
C SER A 75 -10.64 8.42 4.40
N THR A 76 -10.26 8.73 5.65
CA THR A 76 -9.66 10.04 5.96
C THR A 76 -8.32 10.20 5.24
N SER A 77 -7.52 9.13 5.15
CA SER A 77 -6.24 9.12 4.41
C SER A 77 -5.93 7.79 3.71
N ALA A 78 -5.41 7.85 2.50
CA ALA A 78 -4.73 6.73 1.84
C ALA A 78 -3.28 7.09 1.56
N THR A 79 -2.34 6.30 2.09
CA THR A 79 -0.90 6.52 1.95
C THR A 79 -0.22 5.31 1.35
N SER A 80 0.58 5.53 0.31
CA SER A 80 1.50 4.55 -0.25
C SER A 80 2.92 5.11 -0.21
N THR A 81 3.80 4.45 0.54
CA THR A 81 5.20 4.88 0.72
C THR A 81 6.15 3.78 0.31
N THR A 82 7.05 4.09 -0.61
CA THR A 82 8.02 3.11 -1.11
C THR A 82 9.41 3.72 -1.29
N SER A 83 10.47 3.03 -0.84
CA SER A 83 11.84 3.51 -1.09
C SER A 83 12.26 3.26 -2.54
N THR A 84 12.00 2.06 -3.06
CA THR A 84 12.33 1.70 -4.45
C THR A 84 11.18 0.94 -5.08
N ALA A 85 10.53 1.52 -6.10
CA ALA A 85 9.57 0.79 -6.90
C ALA A 85 9.42 1.26 -8.33
N THR A 86 9.11 0.33 -9.24
CA THR A 86 8.72 0.70 -10.60
C THR A 86 7.42 1.51 -10.60
N THR A 87 6.44 1.07 -9.79
CA THR A 87 5.11 1.67 -9.71
C THR A 87 4.63 1.84 -8.27
N THR A 88 4.09 3.02 -7.95
CA THR A 88 3.42 3.30 -6.68
C THR A 88 2.09 3.98 -6.92
N THR A 89 1.02 3.41 -6.37
CA THR A 89 -0.34 3.92 -6.51
C THR A 89 -0.98 4.08 -5.14
N SER A 90 -1.54 5.26 -4.88
CA SER A 90 -2.41 5.54 -3.74
C SER A 90 -3.73 6.05 -4.29
N THR A 91 -4.83 5.37 -3.95
CA THR A 91 -6.17 5.71 -4.45
C THR A 91 -7.15 5.76 -3.29
N ALA A 92 -7.94 6.83 -3.24
CA ALA A 92 -9.08 6.90 -2.35
C ALA A 92 -10.34 7.40 -3.06
N THR A 93 -11.47 6.70 -2.93
CA THR A 93 -12.70 7.06 -3.66
C THR A 93 -13.42 8.25 -3.01
N THR A 94 -13.45 8.25 -1.67
CA THR A 94 -13.93 9.36 -0.85
C THR A 94 -12.89 9.61 0.23
N SER A 95 -12.19 10.75 0.19
CA SER A 95 -11.15 11.03 1.18
C SER A 95 -10.89 12.49 1.51
N THR A 96 -10.21 12.76 2.62
CA THR A 96 -9.61 14.07 2.88
C THR A 96 -8.26 14.19 2.17
N SER A 97 -7.49 13.08 2.09
CA SER A 97 -6.15 13.07 1.50
C SER A 97 -5.74 11.73 0.90
N ALA A 98 -5.22 11.74 -0.33
CA ALA A 98 -4.44 10.65 -0.90
C ALA A 98 -2.98 11.08 -1.09
N THR A 99 -2.05 10.26 -0.60
CA THR A 99 -0.60 10.51 -0.71
C THR A 99 0.11 9.30 -1.30
N SER A 100 0.90 9.54 -2.36
CA SER A 100 1.91 8.59 -2.82
C SER A 100 3.30 9.22 -2.71
N THR A 101 4.20 8.54 -2.01
CA THR A 101 5.58 8.98 -1.80
C THR A 101 6.54 7.89 -2.22
N THR A 102 7.44 8.22 -3.16
CA THR A 102 8.46 7.27 -3.60
C THR A 102 9.83 7.94 -3.77
N SER A 103 10.88 7.29 -3.26
CA SER A 103 12.26 7.80 -3.35
C SER A 103 12.99 7.40 -4.64
N THR A 104 12.50 6.37 -5.33
CA THR A 104 12.99 5.96 -6.64
C THR A 104 11.85 5.27 -7.36
N ALA A 105 11.21 5.95 -8.31
CA ALA A 105 10.17 5.35 -9.14
C ALA A 105 10.13 5.83 -10.57
N THR A 106 9.73 4.92 -11.45
CA THR A 106 9.37 5.22 -12.82
C THR A 106 8.00 5.90 -12.89
N THR A 107 7.04 5.42 -12.09
CA THR A 107 5.67 5.92 -12.10
C THR A 107 5.10 6.02 -10.69
N THR A 108 4.54 7.17 -10.37
CA THR A 108 3.82 7.39 -9.11
C THR A 108 2.47 8.03 -9.41
N THR A 109 1.41 7.48 -8.83
CA THR A 109 0.03 7.97 -9.02
C THR A 109 -0.60 8.19 -7.65
N SER A 110 -1.20 9.37 -7.45
CA SER A 110 -2.03 9.68 -6.30
C SER A 110 -3.38 10.18 -6.81
N THR A 111 -4.43 9.41 -6.56
CA THR A 111 -5.77 9.69 -7.06
C THR A 111 -6.74 9.80 -5.89
N ALA A 112 -7.53 10.86 -5.90
CA ALA A 112 -8.70 10.91 -5.05
C ALA A 112 -9.90 11.49 -5.80
N THR A 113 -10.97 10.70 -5.92
CA THR A 113 -12.14 11.08 -6.74
C THR A 113 -13.04 12.09 -6.05
N THR A 114 -13.07 12.08 -4.72
CA THR A 114 -13.76 13.08 -3.90
C THR A 114 -12.81 13.47 -2.77
N SER A 115 -11.97 14.50 -2.97
CA SER A 115 -11.00 14.93 -1.94
C SER A 115 -10.65 16.41 -1.93
N THR A 116 -10.29 16.86 -0.73
CA THR A 116 -9.69 18.16 -0.45
C THR A 116 -8.26 18.26 -0.97
N SER A 117 -7.50 17.16 -0.99
CA SER A 117 -6.10 17.16 -1.44
C SER A 117 -5.63 15.79 -1.97
N ALA A 118 -4.82 15.81 -3.02
CA ALA A 118 -4.02 14.67 -3.48
C ALA A 118 -2.57 15.13 -3.61
N THR A 119 -1.64 14.38 -3.00
CA THR A 119 -0.21 14.71 -3.02
C THR A 119 0.58 13.59 -3.66
N LEU A 120 1.48 14.00 -4.56
CA LEU A 120 2.46 13.14 -5.19
C LEU A 120 3.85 13.64 -4.81
N THR A 121 4.69 12.74 -4.29
CA THR A 121 6.09 13.06 -4.00
C THR A 121 6.99 12.00 -4.60
N THR A 122 7.80 12.42 -5.57
CA THR A 122 8.81 11.57 -6.21
C THR A 122 10.18 12.21 -6.01
N SER A 123 11.06 11.53 -5.28
CA SER A 123 12.49 11.81 -5.34
C SER A 123 13.10 10.89 -6.39
N THR A 124 14.09 11.38 -7.12
CA THR A 124 14.88 10.62 -8.10
C THR A 124 16.33 10.64 -7.70
#